data_AF-A0A4Q6CEE2-F1
#
_entry.id   AF-A0A4Q6CEE2-F1
#
_cell.length_a   1.000
_cell.length_b   1.000
_cell.length_c   1.000
_cell.angle_alpha   90.00
_cell.angle_beta   90.00
_cell.angle_gamma   90.00
#
_symmetry.space_group_name_H-M   'P 1'
#
loop_
_entity.id
_entity.type
_entity.pdbx_description
1 polymer ?
#
loop_
_entity_poly.entity_id
_entity_poly.type
_entity_poly.pdbx_seq_one_letter_code
_entity_poly.pdbx_strand_id
1 'polypeptide(L)'
;GLVTDVFTGSVVISFPAATFLAIMTRMLGEECNEINDMIRDGAGELTNIIFGQAKITLNKQGFGIKTALPSVIAGHDHTVVPMTNGPRVAIPFETDVGPFSIEICLSQ
;
A
#
# COMPACT_ATOMS: atom_id res chain seq x y z
N GLY A 1 9.15 -0.42 -2.10
CA GLY A 1 9.62 0.43 -3.21
C GLY A 1 9.35 -0.24 -4.55
N LEU A 2 9.35 0.51 -5.64
CA LEU A 2 9.27 0.03 -7.02
C LEU A 2 10.65 0.22 -7.67
N VAL A 3 11.16 -0.80 -8.34
CA VAL A 3 12.44 -0.70 -9.08
C VAL A 3 12.25 -1.34 -10.44
N THR A 4 12.58 -0.58 -11.48
CA THR A 4 12.66 -1.02 -12.88
C THR A 4 14.02 -0.64 -13.44
N ASP A 5 14.29 -0.98 -14.70
CA ASP A 5 15.49 -0.50 -15.40
C ASP A 5 15.37 0.97 -15.87
N VAL A 6 14.16 1.55 -15.84
CA VAL A 6 13.87 2.89 -16.40
C VAL A 6 13.43 3.93 -15.36
N PHE A 7 12.95 3.48 -14.19
CA PHE A 7 12.55 4.32 -13.07
C PHE A 7 12.57 3.54 -11.74
N THR A 8 12.66 4.29 -10.66
CA THR A 8 12.41 3.84 -9.29
C THR A 8 11.18 4.54 -8.73
N GLY A 9 10.65 4.06 -7.61
CA GLY A 9 9.49 4.71 -7.00
C GLY A 9 9.02 4.06 -5.72
N SER A 10 7.85 4.48 -5.27
CA SER A 10 7.18 3.89 -4.12
C SER A 10 5.68 3.96 -4.29
N VAL A 11 4.99 2.93 -3.78
CA VAL A 11 3.55 2.95 -3.56
C VAL A 11 3.35 2.94 -2.06
N VAL A 12 2.53 3.88 -1.57
CA VAL A 12 2.13 3.97 -0.17
C VAL A 12 0.62 3.85 -0.12
N ILE A 13 0.12 3.00 0.76
CA ILE A 13 -1.31 2.86 1.01
C ILE A 13 -1.56 3.27 2.44
N SER A 14 -2.42 4.27 2.63
CA SER A 14 -2.66 4.90 3.93
C SER A 14 -4.11 4.76 4.32
N PHE A 15 -4.33 4.28 5.55
CA PHE A 15 -5.64 4.05 6.11
C PHE A 15 -5.75 4.75 7.47
N PRO A 16 -6.88 5.38 7.78
CA PRO A 16 -7.30 5.57 9.16
C PRO A 16 -7.40 4.21 9.85
N ALA A 17 -7.00 4.13 11.14
CA ALA A 17 -7.02 2.87 11.88
C ALA A 17 -8.39 2.18 11.87
N ALA A 18 -9.47 2.96 12.02
CA ALA A 18 -10.84 2.45 11.97
C ALA A 18 -11.19 1.83 10.61
N THR A 19 -10.82 2.48 9.50
CA THR A 19 -11.02 1.93 8.15
C THR A 19 -10.26 0.61 7.98
N PHE A 20 -9.00 0.57 8.42
CA PHE A 20 -8.17 -0.62 8.26
C PHE A 20 -8.70 -1.81 9.07
N LEU A 21 -9.09 -1.58 10.33
CA LEU A 21 -9.69 -2.61 11.18
C LEU A 21 -11.00 -3.16 10.60
N ALA A 22 -11.84 -2.29 10.02
CA ALA A 22 -13.08 -2.71 9.38
C ALA A 22 -12.83 -3.53 8.08
N ILE A 23 -11.81 -3.16 7.30
CA ILE A 23 -11.37 -3.96 6.14
C ILE A 23 -10.88 -5.34 6.60
N MET A 24 -10.01 -5.38 7.62
CA MET A 24 -9.47 -6.63 8.15
C MET A 24 -10.56 -7.53 8.74
N THR A 25 -11.54 -6.94 9.45
CA THR A 25 -12.70 -7.67 9.97
C THR A 25 -13.46 -8.38 8.86
N ARG A 26 -13.66 -7.73 7.71
CA ARG A 26 -14.32 -8.34 6.54
C ARG A 26 -13.45 -9.39 5.86
N MET A 27 -12.14 -9.18 5.79
CA MET A 27 -11.21 -10.11 5.14
C MET A 27 -11.03 -11.41 5.96
N LEU A 28 -10.98 -11.32 7.29
CA LEU A 28 -10.76 -12.45 8.19
C LEU A 28 -12.07 -13.12 8.64
N GLY A 29 -13.19 -12.39 8.61
CA GLY A 29 -14.48 -12.89 9.08
C GLY A 29 -14.62 -12.88 10.60
N GLU A 30 -13.74 -12.19 11.31
CA GLU A 30 -13.74 -12.04 12.78
C GLU A 30 -13.50 -10.58 13.19
N GLU A 31 -14.00 -10.19 14.36
CA GLU A 31 -13.96 -8.80 14.83
C GLU A 31 -12.54 -8.35 15.17
N CYS A 32 -12.03 -7.36 14.42
CA CYS A 32 -10.71 -6.77 14.64
C CYS A 32 -10.85 -5.42 15.33
N ASN A 33 -10.53 -5.34 16.62
CA ASN A 33 -10.74 -4.14 17.44
C ASN A 33 -9.47 -3.31 17.69
N GLU A 34 -8.29 -3.89 17.46
CA GLU A 34 -7.01 -3.24 17.72
C GLU A 34 -5.96 -3.63 16.68
N ILE A 35 -5.00 -2.72 16.45
CA ILE A 35 -3.85 -3.01 15.60
C ILE A 35 -2.86 -3.85 16.41
N ASN A 36 -2.85 -5.16 16.17
CA ASN A 36 -1.89 -6.11 16.72
C ASN A 36 -0.98 -6.70 15.61
N ASP A 37 -0.09 -7.63 15.97
CA ASP A 37 0.85 -8.21 15.00
C ASP A 37 0.14 -8.95 13.85
N MET A 38 -0.97 -9.66 14.11
CA MET A 38 -1.76 -10.33 13.07
C MET A 38 -2.37 -9.33 12.09
N ILE A 39 -2.92 -8.24 12.61
CA ILE A 39 -3.50 -7.15 11.79
C ILE A 39 -2.41 -6.45 10.98
N ARG A 40 -1.21 -6.26 11.54
CA ARG A 40 -0.04 -5.73 10.83
C ARG A 40 0.39 -6.67 9.70
N ASP A 41 0.40 -7.98 9.93
CA ASP A 41 0.74 -8.96 8.90
C ASP A 41 -0.29 -8.96 7.76
N GLY A 42 -1.57 -8.81 8.10
CA GLY A 42 -2.65 -8.60 7.13
C GLY A 42 -2.45 -7.38 6.23
N ALA A 43 -1.89 -6.28 6.76
CA ALA A 43 -1.52 -5.12 5.94
C ALA A 43 -0.44 -5.46 4.91
N GLY A 44 0.52 -6.30 5.31
CA GLY A 44 1.58 -6.81 4.44
C GLY A 44 1.01 -7.65 3.30
N GLU A 45 0.08 -8.55 3.60
CA GLU A 45 -0.58 -9.39 2.59
C GLU A 45 -1.48 -8.58 1.65
N LEU A 46 -2.26 -7.64 2.17
CA LEU A 46 -3.04 -6.72 1.33
C LEU A 46 -2.13 -5.93 0.38
N THR A 47 -0.99 -5.44 0.89
CA THR A 47 0.00 -4.72 0.09
C THR A 47 0.63 -5.64 -0.97
N ASN A 48 0.96 -6.90 -0.63
CA ASN A 48 1.47 -7.90 -1.56
C ASN A 48 0.47 -8.16 -2.70
N ILE A 49 -0.82 -8.30 -2.39
CA ILE A 49 -1.88 -8.52 -3.38
C ILE A 49 -1.97 -7.35 -4.36
N ILE A 50 -2.04 -6.12 -3.83
CA ILE A 50 -2.13 -4.90 -4.65
C ILE A 50 -0.88 -4.74 -5.52
N PHE A 51 0.31 -4.91 -4.94
CA PHE A 51 1.58 -4.85 -5.65
C PHE A 51 1.69 -5.92 -6.73
N GLY A 52 1.27 -7.15 -6.45
CA GLY A 52 1.26 -8.26 -7.40
C GLY A 52 0.43 -7.94 -8.65
N GLN A 53 -0.77 -7.41 -8.47
CA GLN A 53 -1.64 -7.00 -9.59
C GLN A 53 -1.07 -5.82 -10.38
N ALA A 54 -0.53 -4.81 -9.69
CA ALA A 54 0.13 -3.67 -10.32
C ALA A 54 1.34 -4.13 -11.15
N LYS A 55 2.17 -5.01 -10.60
CA LYS A 55 3.33 -5.60 -11.28
C LYS A 55 2.93 -6.35 -12.54
N ILE A 56 1.92 -7.21 -12.50
CA ILE A 56 1.43 -7.94 -13.68
C ILE A 56 1.01 -6.95 -14.77
N THR A 57 0.24 -5.93 -14.40
CA THR A 57 -0.29 -4.93 -15.35
C THR A 57 0.83 -4.11 -15.99
N LEU A 58 1.79 -3.62 -15.19
CA LEU A 58 2.90 -2.80 -15.67
C LEU A 58 3.93 -3.63 -16.46
N ASN A 59 4.16 -4.88 -16.10
CA ASN A 59 5.03 -5.77 -16.87
C ASN A 59 4.43 -6.14 -18.23
N LYS A 60 3.10 -6.28 -18.33
CA LYS A 60 2.43 -6.42 -19.64
C LYS A 60 2.63 -5.21 -20.55
N GLN A 61 2.92 -4.04 -19.98
CA GLN A 61 3.24 -2.80 -20.70
C GLN A 61 4.75 -2.62 -20.95
N GLY A 62 5.60 -3.58 -20.55
CA GLY A 62 7.03 -3.57 -20.83
C GLY A 62 7.92 -2.91 -19.77
N PHE A 63 7.38 -2.51 -18.61
CA PHE A 63 8.16 -1.78 -17.59
C PHE A 63 9.14 -2.63 -16.76
N GLY A 64 9.03 -3.96 -16.77
CA GLY A 64 10.05 -4.83 -16.16
C GLY A 64 10.29 -4.62 -14.66
N ILE A 65 9.21 -4.49 -13.86
CA ILE A 65 9.28 -4.32 -12.41
C ILE A 65 9.94 -5.53 -11.73
N LYS A 66 11.02 -5.25 -10.98
CA LYS A 66 11.78 -6.20 -10.18
C LYS A 66 11.05 -6.51 -8.87
N THR A 67 11.41 -7.63 -8.25
CA THR A 67 10.83 -8.05 -6.97
C THR A 67 11.19 -7.02 -5.88
N ALA A 68 10.18 -6.43 -5.27
CA ALA A 68 10.33 -5.60 -4.09
C ALA A 68 9.44 -6.16 -2.98
N LEU A 69 9.96 -6.17 -1.76
CA LEU A 69 9.18 -6.53 -0.58
C LEU A 69 8.41 -5.28 -0.12
N PRO A 70 7.12 -5.40 0.24
CA PRO A 70 6.43 -4.32 0.91
C PRO A 70 7.02 -4.11 2.31
N SER A 71 6.79 -2.94 2.87
CA SER A 71 7.08 -2.64 4.26
C SER A 71 5.83 -2.03 4.88
N VAL A 72 5.44 -2.55 6.04
CA VAL A 72 4.29 -2.06 6.78
C VAL A 72 4.79 -1.11 7.87
N ILE A 73 4.21 0.08 7.93
CA ILE A 73 4.47 1.07 8.98
C ILE A 73 3.14 1.28 9.70
N ALA A 74 3.14 1.15 11.02
CA ALA A 74 1.97 1.36 11.87
C ALA A 74 2.35 2.20 13.10
N GLY A 75 1.49 3.13 13.50
CA GLY A 75 1.69 4.04 14.65
C GLY A 75 0.56 5.07 14.74
N HIS A 76 0.59 6.00 15.68
CA HIS A 76 -0.22 7.23 15.57
C HIS A 76 0.62 8.31 14.87
N ASP A 77 0.01 9.15 14.04
CA ASP A 77 0.65 10.30 13.37
C ASP A 77 1.91 9.97 12.55
N HIS A 78 1.98 8.79 11.95
CA HIS A 78 3.10 8.43 11.09
C HIS A 78 2.97 9.17 9.75
N THR A 79 3.94 10.05 9.49
CA THR A 79 4.13 10.64 8.17
C THR A 79 5.03 9.70 7.37
N VAL A 80 4.50 9.08 6.33
CA VAL A 80 5.33 8.34 5.38
C VAL A 80 6.00 9.36 4.48
N VAL A 81 7.29 9.63 4.72
CA VAL A 81 8.09 10.46 3.82
C VAL A 81 8.37 9.64 2.57
N PRO A 82 8.02 10.13 1.37
CA PRO A 82 8.31 9.43 0.13
C PRO A 82 9.81 9.12 0.02
N MET A 83 10.17 7.94 -0.46
CA MET A 83 11.57 7.57 -0.68
C MET A 83 12.25 8.43 -1.76
N THR A 84 11.49 9.20 -2.54
CA THR A 84 11.99 9.90 -3.73
C THR A 84 11.34 11.28 -3.87
N ASN A 85 12.07 12.26 -4.43
CA ASN A 85 11.59 13.63 -4.67
C ASN A 85 10.83 13.78 -6.01
N GLY A 86 10.37 12.67 -6.58
CA GLY A 86 9.72 12.66 -7.88
C GLY A 86 8.26 13.10 -7.85
N PRO A 87 7.61 13.28 -9.03
CA PRO A 87 6.19 13.57 -9.10
C PRO A 87 5.38 12.56 -8.30
N ARG A 88 4.43 13.09 -7.50
CA ARG A 88 3.54 12.32 -6.63
C ARG A 88 2.11 12.41 -7.13
N VAL A 89 1.47 11.25 -7.25
CA VAL A 89 0.04 11.13 -7.52
C VAL A 89 -0.61 10.51 -6.29
N ALA A 90 -1.55 11.22 -5.66
CA ALA A 90 -2.37 10.70 -4.58
C ALA A 90 -3.78 10.45 -5.09
N ILE A 91 -4.29 9.24 -4.88
CA ILE A 91 -5.60 8.79 -5.32
C ILE A 91 -6.42 8.46 -4.07
N PRO A 92 -7.41 9.29 -3.71
CA PRO A 92 -8.31 8.99 -2.62
C PRO A 92 -9.34 7.94 -3.05
N PHE A 93 -9.69 7.05 -2.13
CA PHE A 93 -10.73 6.05 -2.28
C PHE A 93 -11.73 6.20 -1.13
N GLU A 94 -13.01 6.12 -1.47
CA GLU A 94 -14.09 6.06 -0.51
C GLU A 94 -14.67 4.65 -0.49
N THR A 95 -14.91 4.13 0.71
CA THR A 95 -15.58 2.85 0.92
C THR A 95 -16.67 3.02 1.97
N ASP A 96 -17.57 2.05 2.06
CA ASP A 96 -18.62 2.01 3.07
C ASP A 96 -18.08 1.85 4.50
N VAL A 97 -16.81 1.45 4.66
CA VAL A 97 -16.11 1.34 5.95
C VAL A 97 -15.14 2.50 6.22
N GLY A 98 -15.12 3.50 5.35
CA GLY A 98 -14.30 4.71 5.50
C GLY A 98 -13.31 4.93 4.34
N PRO A 99 -12.62 6.07 4.35
CA PRO A 99 -11.70 6.44 3.28
C PRO A 99 -10.33 5.79 3.45
N PHE A 100 -9.60 5.69 2.35
CA PHE A 100 -8.17 5.42 2.32
C PHE A 100 -7.53 6.08 1.10
N SER A 101 -6.20 6.14 1.03
CA SER A 101 -5.51 6.73 -0.11
C SER A 101 -4.36 5.86 -0.59
N ILE A 102 -4.12 5.90 -1.90
CA ILE A 102 -2.91 5.34 -2.52
C ILE A 102 -2.07 6.48 -3.05
N GLU A 103 -0.83 6.59 -2.61
CA GLU A 103 0.15 7.50 -3.16
C GLU A 103 1.17 6.74 -4.01
N ILE A 104 1.45 7.25 -5.21
CA ILE A 104 2.48 6.75 -6.11
C ILE A 104 3.48 7.87 -6.32
N CYS A 105 4.75 7.57 -6.06
CA CYS A 105 5.87 8.45 -6.36
C CYS A 105 6.83 7.74 -7.29
N LEU A 106 7.25 8.42 -8.36
CA LEU A 106 8.19 7.89 -9.35
C LEU A 106 9.39 8.82 -9.46
N SER A 107 10.60 8.31 -9.35
CA SER A 107 11.84 9.00 -9.67
C SER A 107 12.59 8.30 -10.79
N GLN A 108 13.24 9.09 -11.65
CA GLN A 108 14.23 8.56 -12.60
C GLN A 108 15.55 8.32 -11.88
#